data_AF-A0AB74KSZ0-F1
#
_entry.id   AF-A0AB74KSZ0-F1
#
_cell.length_a   1.000
_cell.length_b   1.000
_cell.length_c   1.000
_cell.angle_alpha   90.00
_cell.angle_beta   90.00
_cell.angle_gamma   90.00
#
_symmetry.space_group_name_H-M   'P 1'
#
loop_
_entity.id
_entity.type
_entity.pdbx_description
1 polymer ?
#
loop_
_entity_poly.entity_id
_entity_poly.type
_entity_poly.pdbx_seq_one_letter_code
_entity_poly.pdbx_strand_id
1 'polypeptide(L)'
;MKYKILVLLMLASSFQAKSVQKLSNTELSFILSSMEVLYKNKSFPQIRVIQSWESQTECDGEYQTCPNARLFISVNTGDLYEVPALFELPKSKGWQYVSFVEHDDSFLLMIKTTLDHANISAESRSKWRSKAYAIKISKYEYDVLEVIEK
;
A
#
# COMPACT_ATOMS: atom_id res chain seq x y z
N MET A 1 11.23 -71.38 -16.01
CA MET A 1 11.03 -70.51 -14.83
C MET A 1 11.19 -69.08 -15.33
N LYS A 2 10.15 -68.36 -15.76
CA LYS A 2 9.04 -67.70 -15.05
C LYS A 2 9.49 -66.91 -13.80
N TYR A 3 9.18 -65.61 -13.84
CA TYR A 3 9.31 -64.55 -12.79
C TYR A 3 10.75 -64.06 -12.57
N LYS A 4 11.11 -62.77 -12.71
CA LYS A 4 10.41 -61.57 -12.24
C LYS A 4 10.79 -60.34 -13.10
N ILE A 5 9.92 -59.99 -14.06
CA ILE A 5 9.77 -58.60 -14.53
C ILE A 5 8.71 -57.99 -13.62
N LEU A 6 9.12 -57.54 -12.44
CA LEU A 6 8.29 -56.86 -11.42
C LEU A 6 9.32 -56.58 -10.32
N VAL A 7 9.77 -55.37 -10.03
CA VAL A 7 9.01 -54.23 -9.52
C VAL A 7 9.93 -53.01 -9.69
N LEU A 8 9.93 -52.36 -10.84
CA LEU A 8 10.69 -51.10 -11.06
C LEU A 8 9.75 -49.94 -11.43
N LEU A 9 8.48 -50.01 -11.00
CA LEU A 9 7.40 -49.14 -11.50
C LEU A 9 6.45 -48.63 -10.39
N MET A 10 6.87 -48.65 -9.13
CA MET A 10 6.01 -48.25 -7.99
C MET A 10 6.61 -47.13 -7.13
N LEU A 11 7.57 -46.37 -7.67
CA LEU A 11 7.95 -45.05 -7.14
C LEU A 11 7.59 -43.98 -8.18
N ALA A 12 6.39 -44.10 -8.75
CA ALA A 12 5.72 -42.95 -9.30
C ALA A 12 5.33 -42.08 -8.11
N SER A 13 6.25 -41.21 -7.70
CA SER A 13 5.99 -40.14 -6.74
C SER A 13 4.75 -39.41 -7.23
N SER A 14 3.64 -39.59 -6.53
CA SER A 14 2.38 -38.91 -6.80
C SER A 14 2.60 -37.42 -6.53
N PHE A 15 3.18 -36.70 -7.49
CA PHE A 15 3.16 -35.26 -7.49
C PHE A 15 1.70 -34.83 -7.71
N GLN A 16 0.97 -34.65 -6.60
CA GLN A 16 -0.33 -34.00 -6.65
C GLN A 16 -0.10 -32.52 -6.98
N ALA A 17 -0.18 -32.21 -8.27
CA ALA A 17 -0.33 -30.84 -8.73
C ALA A 17 -1.74 -30.37 -8.31
N LYS A 18 -1.83 -29.68 -7.18
CA LYS A 18 -3.07 -29.01 -6.78
C LYS A 18 -3.19 -27.72 -7.58
N SER A 19 -4.22 -27.63 -8.42
CA SER A 19 -4.54 -26.37 -9.08
C SER A 19 -4.97 -25.36 -8.01
N VAL A 20 -4.26 -24.23 -7.97
CA VAL A 20 -4.65 -23.09 -7.14
C VAL A 20 -5.66 -22.28 -7.94
N GLN A 21 -6.83 -22.03 -7.37
CA GLN A 21 -7.84 -21.20 -8.03
C GLN A 21 -7.48 -19.73 -7.88
N LYS A 22 -7.72 -18.95 -8.94
CA LYS A 22 -7.62 -17.49 -8.87
C LYS A 22 -8.62 -16.96 -7.83
N LEU A 23 -8.14 -16.12 -6.92
CA LEU A 23 -9.01 -15.42 -5.98
C LEU A 23 -9.94 -14.45 -6.73
N SER A 24 -11.21 -14.41 -6.33
CA SER A 24 -12.23 -13.54 -6.94
C SER A 24 -12.25 -12.11 -6.40
N ASN A 25 -11.43 -11.79 -5.38
CA ASN A 25 -11.37 -10.47 -4.78
C ASN A 25 -10.61 -9.49 -5.70
N THR A 26 -11.36 -8.85 -6.60
CA THR A 26 -10.85 -7.90 -7.58
C THR A 26 -10.28 -6.65 -6.91
N GLU A 27 -10.95 -6.10 -5.89
CA GLU A 27 -10.46 -4.93 -5.16
C GLU A 27 -9.08 -5.19 -4.55
N LEU A 28 -8.92 -6.32 -3.85
CA LEU A 28 -7.62 -6.69 -3.27
C LEU A 28 -6.56 -6.90 -4.36
N SER A 29 -6.92 -7.55 -5.46
CA SER A 29 -6.00 -7.72 -6.60
C SER A 29 -5.57 -6.38 -7.19
N PHE A 30 -6.46 -5.38 -7.24
CA PHE A 30 -6.14 -4.04 -7.70
C PHE A 30 -5.27 -3.29 -6.71
N ILE A 31 -5.59 -3.34 -5.42
CA ILE A 31 -4.77 -2.73 -4.37
C ILE A 31 -3.35 -3.27 -4.44
N LEU A 32 -3.19 -4.60 -4.47
CA LEU A 32 -1.88 -5.26 -4.50
C LEU A 32 -1.11 -5.01 -5.80
N SER A 33 -1.78 -4.81 -6.94
CA SER A 33 -1.12 -4.53 -8.23
C SER A 33 -0.77 -3.06 -8.45
N SER A 34 -1.46 -2.15 -7.76
CA SER A 34 -1.25 -0.70 -7.86
C SER A 34 -0.52 -0.11 -6.66
N MET A 35 -0.08 -0.94 -5.71
CA MET A 35 0.54 -0.47 -4.49
C MET A 35 1.94 0.11 -4.75
N GLU A 36 2.21 1.24 -4.10
CA GLU A 36 3.52 1.87 -4.06
C GLU A 36 3.86 2.20 -2.61
N VAL A 37 5.05 1.78 -2.16
CA VAL A 37 5.54 2.12 -0.82
C VAL A 37 6.22 3.48 -0.91
N LEU A 38 5.54 4.53 -0.47
CA LEU A 38 6.08 5.90 -0.45
C LEU A 38 7.13 6.07 0.65
N TYR A 39 6.95 5.38 1.78
CA TYR A 39 7.87 5.44 2.91
C TYR A 39 7.81 4.17 3.76
N LYS A 40 8.95 3.80 4.34
CA LYS A 40 9.08 2.75 5.34
C LYS A 40 10.19 3.14 6.33
N ASN A 41 9.85 3.27 7.60
CA ASN A 41 10.88 3.50 8.63
C ASN A 41 11.67 2.20 8.92
N LYS A 42 12.80 2.35 9.62
CA LYS A 42 13.60 1.23 10.12
C LYS A 42 13.47 1.02 11.64
N SER A 43 12.88 1.98 12.35
CA SER A 43 12.65 1.95 13.80
C SER A 43 11.40 1.13 14.15
N PHE A 44 11.27 0.73 15.41
CA PHE A 44 10.04 0.15 15.96
C PHE A 44 9.22 1.23 16.68
N PRO A 45 7.88 1.22 16.56
CA PRO A 45 7.06 0.39 15.65
C PRO A 45 7.38 0.62 14.16
N GLN A 46 7.21 -0.42 13.34
CA GLN A 46 7.36 -0.34 11.89
C GLN A 46 6.18 0.43 11.29
N ILE A 47 6.48 1.53 10.61
CA ILE A 47 5.54 2.39 9.91
C ILE A 47 5.77 2.26 8.41
N ARG A 48 4.69 1.98 7.68
CA ARG A 48 4.67 1.93 6.21
C ARG A 48 3.62 2.90 5.69
N VAL A 49 4.00 3.71 4.71
CA VAL A 49 3.11 4.61 3.98
C VAL A 49 2.95 4.06 2.58
N ILE A 50 1.73 3.69 2.23
CA ILE A 50 1.43 2.95 1.01
C ILE A 50 0.38 3.74 0.23
N GLN A 51 0.66 4.02 -1.03
CA GLN A 51 -0.31 4.55 -1.97
C GLN A 51 -0.88 3.42 -2.82
N SER A 52 -2.16 3.49 -3.19
CA SER A 52 -2.77 2.62 -4.19
C SER A 52 -3.83 3.39 -4.99
N TRP A 53 -3.91 3.11 -6.29
CA TRP A 53 -4.84 3.81 -7.19
C TRP A 53 -6.19 3.09 -7.27
N GLU A 54 -7.28 3.85 -7.28
CA GLU A 54 -8.64 3.30 -7.42
C GLU A 54 -8.90 2.66 -8.79
N SER A 55 -8.23 3.16 -9.83
CA SER A 55 -8.24 2.59 -11.17
C SER A 55 -6.95 2.90 -11.91
N GLN A 56 -6.60 2.06 -12.89
CA GLN A 56 -5.49 2.29 -13.82
C GLN A 56 -6.01 2.95 -15.10
N THR A 57 -6.62 4.13 -14.96
CA THR A 57 -7.15 4.91 -16.08
C THR A 57 -6.43 6.25 -16.19
N GLU A 58 -6.35 6.79 -17.40
CA GLU A 58 -5.76 8.13 -17.61
C GLU A 58 -6.73 9.24 -17.20
N CYS A 59 -6.18 10.45 -17.06
CA CYS A 59 -6.97 11.67 -16.91
C CYS A 59 -7.42 12.15 -18.29
N ASP A 60 -8.63 12.71 -18.38
CA ASP A 60 -9.17 13.34 -19.60
C ASP A 60 -8.78 14.82 -19.68
N GLY A 61 -7.48 15.12 -19.55
CA GLY A 61 -6.92 16.48 -19.59
C GLY A 61 -7.13 17.36 -18.34
N GLU A 62 -8.18 17.11 -17.55
CA GLU A 62 -8.50 17.80 -16.29
C GLU A 62 -8.10 16.99 -15.05
N TYR A 63 -7.68 17.64 -13.96
CA TYR A 63 -7.24 16.90 -12.75
C TYR A 63 -8.42 16.25 -12.01
N GLN A 64 -9.63 16.76 -12.19
CA GLN A 64 -10.86 16.26 -11.59
C GLN A 64 -11.19 14.86 -12.10
N THR A 65 -10.86 14.58 -13.37
CA THR A 65 -11.14 13.31 -14.05
C THR A 65 -10.08 12.24 -13.76
N CYS A 66 -8.91 12.64 -13.23
CA CYS A 66 -7.91 11.67 -12.78
C CYS A 66 -8.50 10.74 -11.71
N PRO A 67 -8.17 9.45 -11.73
CA PRO A 67 -8.53 8.54 -10.64
C PRO A 67 -7.91 9.03 -9.33
N ASN A 68 -8.56 8.74 -8.20
CA ASN A 68 -7.94 9.06 -6.93
C ASN A 68 -6.92 7.98 -6.54
N ALA A 69 -5.93 8.41 -5.78
CA ALA A 69 -5.04 7.61 -4.99
C ALA A 69 -5.53 7.56 -3.54
N ARG A 70 -5.64 6.35 -3.02
CA ARG A 70 -5.82 6.04 -1.59
C ARG A 70 -4.45 6.05 -0.92
N LEU A 71 -4.37 6.58 0.29
CA LEU A 71 -3.17 6.56 1.10
C LEU A 71 -3.43 5.79 2.38
N PHE A 72 -2.65 4.74 2.58
CA PHE A 72 -2.67 3.91 3.76
C PHE A 72 -1.43 4.15 4.61
N ILE A 73 -1.62 4.19 5.92
CA ILE A 73 -0.54 4.18 6.90
C ILE A 73 -0.72 2.92 7.75
N SER A 74 0.24 2.02 7.67
CA SER A 74 0.28 0.81 8.49
C SER A 74 1.30 0.98 9.60
N VAL A 75 0.88 0.72 10.83
CA VAL A 75 1.73 0.73 12.03
C VAL A 75 1.75 -0.67 12.62
N ASN A 76 2.94 -1.25 12.75
CA ASN A 76 3.16 -2.60 13.27
C ASN A 76 4.13 -2.54 14.46
N THR A 77 3.66 -2.96 15.61
CA THR A 77 4.39 -3.00 16.89
C THR A 77 5.53 -4.01 16.90
N GLY A 78 5.46 -5.03 16.04
CA GLY A 78 6.42 -6.13 15.97
C GLY A 78 6.07 -7.32 16.86
N ASP A 79 4.98 -7.22 17.63
CA ASP A 79 4.54 -8.30 18.50
C ASP A 79 3.91 -9.45 17.71
N LEU A 80 4.22 -10.67 18.14
CA LEU A 80 3.70 -11.87 17.49
C LEU A 80 2.17 -11.89 17.61
N TYR A 81 1.52 -12.19 16.49
CA TYR A 81 0.05 -12.29 16.36
C TYR A 81 -0.72 -10.97 16.45
N GLU A 82 -0.05 -9.83 16.60
CA GLU A 82 -0.73 -8.53 16.50
C GLU A 82 -1.02 -8.18 15.03
N VAL A 83 -2.26 -7.77 14.79
CA VAL A 83 -2.67 -7.25 13.49
C VAL A 83 -2.20 -5.79 13.40
N PRO A 84 -1.45 -5.40 12.37
CA PRO A 84 -1.03 -4.00 12.22
C PRO A 84 -2.24 -3.06 12.17
N ALA A 85 -2.16 -1.95 12.88
CA ALA A 85 -3.13 -0.87 12.72
C ALA A 85 -2.99 -0.29 11.30
N LEU A 86 -4.12 -0.07 10.63
CA LEU A 86 -4.18 0.45 9.27
C LEU A 86 -5.12 1.64 9.21
N PHE A 87 -4.59 2.78 8.77
CA PHE A 87 -5.30 4.03 8.64
C PHE A 87 -5.39 4.44 7.18
N GLU A 88 -6.51 5.04 6.78
CA GLU A 88 -6.69 5.59 5.44
C GLU A 88 -6.91 7.11 5.53
N LEU A 89 -6.12 7.88 4.79
CA LEU A 89 -6.32 9.33 4.66
C LEU A 89 -7.38 9.65 3.59
N PRO A 90 -7.99 10.85 3.63
CA PRO A 90 -8.97 11.27 2.62
C PRO A 90 -8.38 11.19 1.21
N LYS A 91 -9.05 10.46 0.31
CA LYS A 91 -8.63 10.24 -1.08
C LYS A 91 -8.19 11.54 -1.77
N SER A 92 -7.12 11.45 -2.56
CA SER A 92 -6.59 12.60 -3.32
C SER A 92 -6.14 12.18 -4.71
N LYS A 93 -5.70 13.12 -5.55
CA LYS A 93 -5.24 12.83 -6.93
C LYS A 93 -3.82 12.25 -7.00
N GLY A 94 -3.16 12.10 -5.87
CA GLY A 94 -1.82 11.57 -5.72
C GLY A 94 -1.23 11.98 -4.38
N TRP A 95 -0.22 11.27 -3.92
CA TRP A 95 0.47 11.51 -2.66
C TRP A 95 1.97 11.53 -2.83
N GLN A 96 2.64 12.35 -2.04
CA GLN A 96 4.09 12.47 -2.05
C GLN A 96 4.60 12.54 -0.61
N TYR A 97 5.50 11.61 -0.29
CA TYR A 97 6.28 11.66 0.95
C TYR A 97 7.13 12.94 0.99
N VAL A 98 7.12 13.63 2.14
CA VAL A 98 7.93 14.84 2.35
C VAL A 98 9.03 14.59 3.36
N SER A 99 8.69 14.18 4.59
CA SER A 99 9.67 13.94 5.64
C SER A 99 9.13 13.03 6.73
N PHE A 100 10.03 12.46 7.52
CA PHE A 100 9.72 11.67 8.70
C PHE A 100 10.71 12.03 9.80
N VAL A 101 10.21 12.40 10.96
CA VAL A 101 11.00 12.77 12.13
C VAL A 101 10.60 11.89 13.30
N GLU A 102 11.58 11.35 14.00
CA GLU A 102 11.37 10.59 15.22
C GLU A 102 11.59 11.50 16.44
N HIS A 103 10.62 11.52 17.35
CA HIS A 103 10.68 12.15 18.66
C HIS A 103 10.69 11.07 19.75
N ASP A 104 10.88 11.45 21.01
CA ASP A 104 10.97 10.50 22.12
C ASP A 104 9.70 9.67 22.28
N ASP A 105 8.52 10.28 22.13
CA ASP A 105 7.20 9.69 22.38
C ASP A 105 6.38 9.41 21.10
N SER A 106 6.84 9.90 19.95
CA SER A 106 6.05 9.93 18.73
C SER A 106 6.90 10.00 17.46
N PHE A 107 6.25 9.76 16.33
CA PHE A 107 6.81 10.04 15.01
C PHE A 107 5.96 11.11 14.33
N LEU A 108 6.62 12.00 13.60
CA LEU A 108 5.98 13.02 12.78
C LEU A 108 6.25 12.75 11.30
N LEU A 109 5.21 12.34 10.58
CA LEU A 109 5.22 12.13 9.14
C LEU A 109 4.62 13.37 8.45
N MET A 110 5.36 13.93 7.52
CA MET A 110 4.86 14.95 6.60
C MET A 110 4.60 14.32 5.24
N ILE A 111 3.37 14.48 4.75
CA ILE A 111 2.98 14.05 3.41
C ILE A 111 2.17 15.17 2.75
N LYS A 112 2.14 15.22 1.42
CA LYS A 112 1.30 16.16 0.69
C LYS A 112 0.62 15.50 -0.50
N THR A 113 -0.45 16.12 -0.96
CA THR A 113 -1.09 15.72 -2.21
C THR A 113 -0.24 16.18 -3.39
N THR A 114 -0.26 15.43 -4.49
CA THR A 114 0.51 15.75 -5.72
C THR A 114 -0.28 15.44 -6.99
N LEU A 115 0.16 16.04 -8.10
CA LEU A 115 -0.26 15.73 -9.47
C LEU A 115 0.94 15.39 -10.37
N ASP A 116 2.11 15.08 -9.81
CA ASP A 116 3.34 14.88 -10.58
C ASP A 116 3.22 13.74 -11.61
N HIS A 117 2.44 12.71 -11.30
CA HIS A 117 2.19 11.57 -12.20
C HIS A 117 0.93 11.73 -13.07
N ALA A 118 0.20 12.85 -12.94
CA ALA A 118 -1.04 13.06 -13.67
C ALA A 118 -0.78 13.64 -15.07
N ASN A 119 -1.30 12.94 -16.09
CA ASN A 119 -1.30 13.41 -17.47
C ASN A 119 -2.42 14.45 -17.69
N ILE A 120 -2.16 15.70 -17.32
CA ILE A 120 -3.14 16.80 -17.39
C ILE A 120 -2.55 18.02 -18.09
N SER A 121 -3.43 18.89 -18.61
CA SER A 121 -3.00 20.15 -19.22
C SER A 121 -2.33 21.09 -18.21
N ALA A 122 -1.44 21.96 -18.70
CA ALA A 122 -0.80 22.98 -17.87
C ALA A 122 -1.84 23.92 -17.22
N GLU A 123 -2.91 24.25 -17.94
CA GLU A 123 -4.01 25.06 -17.43
C GLU A 123 -4.71 24.36 -16.25
N SER A 124 -5.06 23.09 -16.41
CA SER A 124 -5.66 22.27 -15.34
C SER A 124 -4.74 22.19 -14.12
N ARG A 125 -3.45 21.92 -14.34
CA ARG A 125 -2.44 21.86 -13.26
C ARG A 125 -2.33 23.17 -12.51
N SER A 126 -2.44 24.32 -13.19
CA SER A 126 -2.35 25.65 -12.56
C SER A 126 -3.51 25.95 -11.60
N LYS A 127 -4.67 25.28 -11.76
CA LYS A 127 -5.86 25.44 -10.91
C LYS A 127 -5.80 24.57 -9.66
N TRP A 128 -4.97 23.52 -9.67
CA TRP A 128 -4.83 22.63 -8.53
C TRP A 128 -3.94 23.23 -7.43
N ARG A 129 -4.25 22.87 -6.18
CA ARG A 129 -3.48 23.28 -5.00
C ARG A 129 -3.14 22.05 -4.18
N SER A 130 -1.85 21.86 -3.93
CA SER A 130 -1.35 20.83 -3.02
C SER A 130 -1.82 21.14 -1.60
N LYS A 131 -2.23 20.09 -0.89
CA LYS A 131 -2.55 20.11 0.53
C LYS A 131 -1.47 19.36 1.28
N ALA A 132 -1.02 19.90 2.40
CA ALA A 132 -0.04 19.23 3.25
C ALA A 132 -0.71 18.66 4.50
N TYR A 133 -0.19 17.53 4.96
CA TYR A 133 -0.66 16.87 6.17
C TYR A 133 0.53 16.60 7.08
N ALA A 134 0.38 16.97 8.35
CA ALA A 134 1.25 16.55 9.43
C ALA A 134 0.54 15.43 10.20
N ILE A 135 1.18 14.27 10.28
CA ILE A 135 0.60 13.06 10.85
C ILE A 135 1.48 12.67 12.03
N LYS A 136 0.92 12.72 13.24
CA LYS A 136 1.58 12.29 14.46
C LYS A 136 1.14 10.87 14.79
N ILE A 137 2.13 10.01 14.99
CA ILE A 137 1.98 8.59 15.30
C ILE A 137 2.57 8.36 16.68
N SER A 138 1.78 7.94 17.66
CA SER A 138 2.28 7.65 19.01
C SER A 138 3.17 6.40 19.00
N LYS A 139 4.23 6.40 19.81
CA LYS A 139 5.07 5.22 20.06
C LYS A 139 4.45 4.26 21.08
N TYR A 140 3.37 4.64 21.74
CA TYR A 140 2.74 3.87 22.82
C TYR A 140 1.27 3.53 22.56
N GLU A 141 0.60 4.31 21.71
CA GLU A 141 -0.81 4.15 21.34
C GLU A 141 -0.94 4.00 19.82
N TYR A 142 -1.01 2.77 19.32
CA TYR A 142 -0.89 2.49 17.89
C TYR A 142 -2.22 2.54 17.12
N ASP A 143 -3.34 2.66 17.85
CA ASP A 143 -4.70 2.63 17.30
C ASP A 143 -5.25 4.02 16.93
N VAL A 144 -4.47 5.08 17.19
CA VAL A 144 -4.87 6.46 16.96
C VAL A 144 -3.78 7.22 16.20
N LEU A 145 -4.17 7.90 15.13
CA LEU A 145 -3.34 8.89 14.44
C LEU A 145 -3.96 10.28 14.58
N GLU A 146 -3.13 11.27 14.93
CA GLU A 146 -3.53 12.66 14.85
C GLU A 146 -3.11 13.21 13.48
N VAL A 147 -4.07 13.74 12.73
CA VAL A 147 -3.85 14.29 11.38
C VAL A 147 -4.20 15.77 11.38
N ILE A 148 -3.26 16.62 10.98
CA ILE A 148 -3.42 18.06 10.86
C ILE A 148 -3.25 18.45 9.38
N GLU A 149 -4.32 18.89 8.73
CA GLU A 149 -4.27 19.51 7.40
C GLU A 149 -3.69 20.93 7.53
N LYS A 150 -2.68 21.27 6.71
CA LYS A 150 -1.99 22.55 6.68
C LYS A 150 -2.23 23.29 5.37
#